data_AF-X1TBV9-F1
#
_entry.id   AF-X1TBV9-F1
#
_cell.length_a   1.000
_cell.length_b   1.000
_cell.length_c   1.000
_cell.angle_alpha   90.00
_cell.angle_beta   90.00
_cell.angle_gamma   90.00
#
_symmetry.space_group_name_H-M   'P 1'
#
loop_
_entity.id
_entity.type
_entity.pdbx_description
1 polymer ?
#
loop_
_entity_poly.entity_id
_entity_poly.type
_entity_poly.pdbx_seq_one_letter_code
_entity_poly.pdbx_strand_id
1 'polypeptide(L)' 'MAKKNALGRGLGALIEDADREKLGQVGSINEVEIDNIELNPFQPRSRVNEEGLVELASSIKELGIIQPITV' A
#
# COMPACT_ATOMS: atom_id res chain seq x y z
N MET A 1 39.22 -25.29 -10.79
CA MET A 1 38.32 -24.57 -11.71
C MET A 1 36.91 -24.63 -11.14
N ALA A 2 36.40 -23.51 -10.63
CA ALA A 2 35.15 -23.47 -9.88
C ALA A 2 33.93 -23.22 -10.79
N LYS A 3 32.93 -24.08 -10.56
CA LYS A 3 31.63 -24.25 -11.23
C LYS A 3 30.79 -22.97 -11.17
N LYS A 4 30.19 -22.55 -12.29
CA LYS A 4 29.13 -21.52 -12.30
C LYS A 4 27.80 -22.16 -12.69
N ASN A 5 26.99 -22.47 -11.67
CA ASN A 5 25.57 -22.78 -11.83
C ASN A 5 24.84 -21.50 -12.26
N ALA A 6 24.47 -21.42 -13.53
CA ALA A 6 23.65 -20.33 -14.08
C ALA A 6 22.32 -20.90 -14.55
N LEU A 7 21.39 -21.14 -13.61
CA LEU A 7 19.97 -21.27 -13.91
C LEU A 7 19.19 -21.18 -12.59
N GLY A 8 18.34 -20.17 -12.44
CA GLY A 8 17.46 -20.05 -11.27
C GLY A 8 17.09 -18.64 -10.80
N ARG A 9 17.54 -17.57 -11.47
CA ARG A 9 17.24 -16.17 -11.06
C ARG A 9 16.28 -15.42 -12.00
N GLY A 10 15.58 -16.12 -12.89
CA GLY A 10 14.74 -15.48 -13.90
C GLY A 10 13.41 -14.94 -13.36
N LEU A 11 12.71 -15.71 -12.53
CA LEU A 11 11.39 -15.31 -12.02
C LEU A 11 11.48 -14.42 -10.77
N GLY A 12 12.42 -14.71 -9.86
CA GLY A 12 12.58 -13.94 -8.63
C GLY A 12 13.02 -12.49 -8.86
N ALA A 13 13.88 -12.25 -9.86
CA ALA A 13 14.31 -10.89 -10.22
C ALA A 13 13.15 -10.08 -10.81
N LEU A 14 12.30 -10.69 -11.63
CA LEU A 14 11.11 -10.03 -12.19
C LEU A 14 10.05 -9.69 -11.13
N ILE A 15 9.96 -10.49 -10.05
CA ILE A 15 9.03 -10.24 -8.94
C ILE A 15 9.58 -9.14 -8.01
N GLU A 16 10.86 -9.17 -7.67
CA GLU A 16 11.50 -8.11 -6.87
C GLU A 16 11.45 -6.73 -7.55
N ASP A 17 11.61 -6.69 -8.89
CA ASP A 17 11.49 -5.45 -9.66
C ASP A 17 10.04 -4.96 -9.76
N ALA A 18 9.05 -5.87 -9.86
CA ALA A 18 7.63 -5.51 -9.90
C ALA A 18 7.14 -4.90 -8.57
N ASP A 19 7.67 -5.35 -7.43
CA ASP A 19 7.36 -4.78 -6.11
C ASP A 19 8.07 -3.43 -5.89
N ARG A 20 9.25 -3.21 -6.49
CA ARG A 20 10.03 -1.97 -6.36
C ARG A 20 9.54 -0.84 -7.27
N GLU A 21 9.11 -1.14 -8.49
CA GLU A 21 8.61 -0.14 -9.45
C GLU A 21 7.30 0.54 -8.99
N LYS A 22 6.48 -0.13 -8.16
CA LYS A 22 5.26 0.47 -7.60
C LYS A 22 5.51 1.45 -6.44
N LEU A 23 6.66 1.39 -5.79
CA LEU A 23 7.01 2.28 -4.68
C LEU A 23 7.64 3.60 -5.12
N GLY A 24 8.04 3.73 -6.40
CA GLY A 24 8.86 4.83 -6.91
C GLY A 24 8.13 5.97 -7.62
N GLN A 25 6.83 5.86 -7.89
CA GLN A 25 6.04 6.90 -8.59
C GLN A 25 4.75 7.28 -7.85
N VAL A 26 4.66 6.98 -6.55
CA VAL A 26 3.64 7.57 -5.70
C VAL A 26 4.16 8.94 -5.29
N GLY A 27 3.36 10.00 -5.42
CA GLY A 27 3.72 11.35 -4.99
C GLY A 27 4.33 11.35 -3.59
N SER A 28 5.13 12.38 -3.28
CA SER A 28 5.84 12.50 -2.00
C SER A 28 4.93 12.10 -0.83
N ILE A 29 5.32 11.03 -0.13
CA ILE A 29 4.63 10.61 1.09
C ILE A 29 4.92 11.67 2.13
N ASN A 30 3.87 12.36 2.58
CA ASN A 30 3.96 13.42 3.57
C ASN A 30 3.04 13.08 4.75
N GLU A 31 3.45 13.49 5.94
CA GLU A 31 2.56 13.53 7.10
C GLU A 31 1.64 14.75 6.98
N VAL A 32 0.35 14.53 7.24
CA VAL A 32 -0.69 15.56 7.16
C VAL A 32 -1.55 15.44 8.41
N GLU A 33 -1.94 16.58 8.99
CA GLU A 33 -2.90 16.61 10.10
C GLU A 33 -4.26 16.08 9.64
N ILE A 34 -4.89 15.24 10.44
CA ILE A 34 -6.18 14.60 10.12
C ILE A 34 -7.27 15.65 9.83
N ASP A 35 -7.22 16.78 10.53
CA ASP A 35 -8.20 17.86 10.40
C ASP A 35 -8.15 18.56 9.03
N ASN A 36 -7.10 18.35 8.23
CA ASN A 36 -7.00 18.86 6.86
C ASN A 36 -7.61 17.91 5.81
N ILE A 37 -8.13 16.75 6.22
CA ILE A 37 -8.69 15.73 5.33
C ILE A 37 -10.22 15.85 5.32
N GLU A 38 -10.79 16.14 4.15
CA GLU A 38 -12.23 16.19 3.95
C GLU A 38 -12.71 15.10 2.97
N LEU A 39 -13.97 14.72 3.08
CA LEU A 39 -14.58 13.76 2.17
C LEU A 39 -14.75 14.38 0.78
N ASN A 40 -14.33 13.66 -0.26
CA ASN A 40 -14.58 14.06 -1.64
C ASN A 40 -16.10 14.05 -1.94
N PRO A 41 -16.71 15.19 -2.33
CA PRO A 41 -18.12 15.26 -2.71
C PRO A 41 -18.49 14.33 -3.89
N PHE A 42 -17.52 13.97 -4.72
CA PHE A 42 -17.70 13.13 -5.91
C PHE A 42 -17.21 11.69 -5.69
N GLN A 43 -17.29 11.17 -4.46
CA GLN A 43 -16.86 9.81 -4.14
C GLN A 43 -17.70 8.77 -4.91
N PRO A 44 -17.10 7.95 -5.81
CA PRO A 44 -17.85 7.00 -6.63
C PRO A 44 -18.42 5.82 -5.81
N ARG A 45 -17.80 5.50 -4.67
CA ARG A 45 -18.33 4.49 -3.73
C ARG A 45 -19.42 5.13 -2.88
N SER A 46 -20.64 4.63 -3.01
CA SER A 46 -21.82 5.10 -2.26
C SER A 46 -22.21 4.23 -1.06
N ARG A 47 -21.61 3.04 -0.90
CA ARG A 47 -21.92 2.10 0.17
C ARG A 47 -20.67 1.74 0.95
N VAL A 48 -20.81 1.73 2.27
CA VAL A 48 -19.78 1.27 3.22
C VAL A 48 -20.30 0.00 3.89
N ASN A 49 -19.42 -0.97 4.11
CA ASN A 49 -19.73 -2.12 4.94
C ASN A 49 -19.40 -1.75 6.39
N GLU A 50 -20.42 -1.64 7.24
CA GLU A 50 -20.28 -1.24 8.64
C GLU A 50 -19.45 -2.25 9.46
N GLU A 51 -19.64 -3.55 9.23
CA GLU A 51 -18.87 -4.60 9.93
C GLU A 51 -17.38 -4.48 9.58
N GLY A 52 -17.06 -4.32 8.29
CA GLY A 52 -15.69 -4.13 7.83
C GLY A 52 -15.06 -2.83 8.31
N LEU A 53 -15.85 -1.76 8.50
CA LEU A 53 -15.38 -0.50 9.07
C LEU A 53 -14.97 -0.67 10.53
N VAL A 54 -15.78 -1.39 11.32
CA VAL A 54 -15.49 -1.67 12.74
C VAL A 54 -14.25 -2.55 12.88
N GLU A 55 -14.11 -3.56 12.03
CA GLU A 55 -12.93 -4.42 11.99
C GLU A 55 -11.66 -3.62 11.63
N LEU A 56 -11.73 -2.79 10.59
CA LEU A 56 -10.63 -1.93 10.18
C LEU A 56 -10.23 -0.95 11.29
N ALA A 57 -11.19 -0.32 11.95
CA ALA A 57 -10.91 0.59 13.07
C ALA A 57 -10.22 -0.12 14.24
N SER A 58 -10.58 -1.37 14.51
CA SER A 58 -9.96 -2.20 15.55
C SER A 58 -8.51 -2.55 15.17
N SER A 59 -8.29 -2.95 13.92
CA SER A 59 -6.95 -3.22 13.38
C SER A 59 -6.03 -2.00 13.42
N ILE A 60 -6.53 -0.82 13.01
CA ILE A 60 -5.74 0.43 13.05
C ILE A 60 -5.36 0.80 14.49
N LYS A 61 -6.20 0.52 15.49
CA LYS A 61 -5.86 0.78 16.91
C LYS A 61 -4.74 -0.13 17.41
N GLU A 62 -4.66 -1.37 16.93
CA GLU A 62 -3.65 -2.34 17.36
C GLU A 62 -2.32 -2.21 16.61
N LEU A 63 -2.38 -2.00 15.29
CA LEU A 63 -1.23 -2.06 14.39
C LEU A 63 -0.83 -0.70 13.80
N GLY A 64 -1.69 0.31 13.92
CA GLY A 64 -1.56 1.57 13.23
C GLY A 64 -1.97 1.50 11.75
N ILE A 65 -1.69 2.58 11.01
CA ILE A 65 -1.93 2.66 9.57
C ILE A 65 -0.74 2.04 8.84
N ILE A 66 -0.97 0.91 8.17
CA ILE A 66 0.08 0.16 7.46
C ILE A 66 0.34 0.66 6.03
N GLN A 67 -0.63 1.36 5.44
CA GLN A 67 -0.55 1.88 4.09
C GLN A 67 -0.88 3.38 4.08
N PRO A 68 -0.08 4.23 3.39
CA PRO A 68 -0.42 5.62 3.19
C PRO A 68 -1.79 5.79 2.54
N ILE A 69 -2.56 6.77 3.01
CA ILE A 69 -3.87 7.11 2.47
C ILE A 69 -3.68 8.05 1.28
N THR A 70 -4.42 7.82 0.20
CA THR A 70 -4.52 8.76 -0.92
C THR A 70 -5.55 9.83 -0.57
N VAL A 71 -5.12 11.09 -0.57
CA VAL A 71 -5.94 12.29 -0.35
C VAL A 71 -5.99 13.16 -1.61
#